data_AF-A0A0V0YFX6-F1
#
_entry.id   AF-A0A0V0YFX6-F1
#
_cell.length_a   1.000
_cell.length_b   1.000
_cell.length_c   1.000
_cell.angle_alpha   90.00
_cell.angle_beta   90.00
_cell.angle_gamma   90.00
#
_symmetry.space_group_name_H-M   'P 1'
#
loop_
_entity.id
_entity.type
_entity.pdbx_description
1 polymer ?
#
loop_
_entity_poly.entity_id
_entity_poly.type
_entity_poly.pdbx_seq_one_letter_code
_entity_poly.pdbx_strand_id
1 'polypeptide(L)'
;MFIRDICHGEAGKIIMCPNCDVGCDFWVLKSSCLYSKITFLFENNATVLYALLMPIWATVFLEMWKRRQGQLSWFWNLYDFQLEEDVIRPEFQMYVTRTRINPITQEREPHLPFSNRMWRLISSGVAVIFFLCLVLALTVTIILYRIIVSHHFDKTDIQMVRSNANLAAAFTASLLNLIIIMLLDSLYMKVAWRLTEWEFPRTETEFENSFIIKVFMFQFINYYSSLFYIAFFKGRFATLPGKADALIFGYRPEACEPSGCMIELLIQLAMVMIGKQFLNGVLETVLPCFFKRVRKYKYKNLQNVNSWLRDYFLNPIPKGFLISEYLEMVLQYGFVTLFAAAFPLAPLFAFLNNAVEIRSDAYKYTVNFRRPLSSRTKDLGIWMNILTCISSLAILTNASLIAFTSDFISKNVYIWHYSATRTLRGFVESELSYFDTKPMCLANNNSDPISTACNITHCRYRDYRNPPCSLTEKYFSTLTDKMMNKYYNSVNFTLSDAALPTLCSDNYERNVRWWHIMAVRVIFLIIFQNVVLFIKFSISYLIPDLPAKVNVQIQREKYLAKQALYEHVLNKRLMMQRAGKKTASENQNDDHQQTSAL
;
A
#
# COMPACT_ATOMS: atom_id res chain seq x y z
N MET A 1 -2.04 29.22 15.05
CA MET A 1 -1.01 29.78 15.96
C MET A 1 0.38 29.35 15.51
N PHE A 2 0.67 28.05 15.41
CA PHE A 2 1.90 27.48 14.85
C PHE A 2 2.36 28.12 13.51
N ILE A 3 1.47 28.18 12.50
CA ILE A 3 1.80 28.82 11.20
C ILE A 3 2.15 30.30 11.36
N ARG A 4 1.46 30.99 12.27
CA ARG A 4 1.68 32.42 12.49
C ARG A 4 3.08 32.67 13.05
N ASP A 5 3.55 31.79 13.92
CA ASP A 5 4.90 31.88 14.50
C ASP A 5 5.98 31.67 13.43
N ILE A 6 5.78 30.76 12.47
CA ILE A 6 6.72 30.51 11.35
C ILE A 6 6.69 31.64 10.30
N CYS A 7 5.50 32.07 9.87
CA CYS A 7 5.36 33.01 8.75
C CYS A 7 5.49 34.48 9.15
N HIS A 8 5.04 34.84 10.36
CA HIS A 8 4.93 36.23 10.82
C HIS A 8 5.55 36.47 12.21
N GLY A 9 5.98 35.43 12.91
CA GLY A 9 6.55 35.53 14.26
C GLY A 9 8.08 35.57 14.28
N GLU A 10 8.63 35.66 15.48
CA GLU A 10 10.08 35.67 15.73
C GLU A 10 10.74 34.33 15.35
N ALA A 11 10.01 33.22 15.44
CA ALA A 11 10.48 31.92 15.00
C ALA A 11 10.82 31.87 13.49
N GLY A 12 10.20 32.73 12.67
CA GLY A 12 10.54 32.86 11.26
C GLY A 12 11.97 33.38 11.01
N LYS A 13 12.63 34.03 11.99
CA LYS A 13 14.01 34.51 11.89
C LYS A 13 15.06 33.45 12.25
N ILE A 14 14.62 32.26 12.68
CA ILE A 14 15.52 31.18 13.08
C ILE A 14 16.32 30.70 11.86
N ILE A 15 17.64 30.58 12.07
CA ILE A 15 18.59 30.06 11.07
C ILE A 15 18.66 28.55 11.22
N MET A 16 18.36 27.83 10.15
CA MET A 16 18.39 26.37 10.08
C MET A 16 19.75 25.90 9.58
N CYS A 17 20.23 24.78 10.13
CA CYS A 17 21.45 24.13 9.65
C CYS A 17 21.28 23.65 8.20
N PRO A 18 22.34 23.70 7.37
CA PRO A 18 22.29 23.19 6.01
C PRO A 18 22.10 21.67 6.00
N ASN A 19 21.48 21.18 4.92
CA ASN A 19 21.22 19.76 4.73
C ASN A 19 22.46 18.99 4.23
N CYS A 20 23.47 19.69 3.73
CA CYS A 20 24.75 19.11 3.31
C CYS A 20 25.92 19.69 4.11
N ASP A 21 27.00 18.92 4.21
CA ASP A 21 28.17 19.30 5.02
C ASP A 21 29.15 20.22 4.26
N VAL A 22 29.12 20.25 2.92
CA VAL A 22 30.06 21.03 2.09
C VAL A 22 29.32 21.73 0.95
N GLY A 23 29.40 23.07 0.89
CA GLY A 23 28.87 23.86 -0.24
C GLY A 23 27.38 24.23 -0.16
N CYS A 24 26.70 23.96 0.96
CA CYS A 24 25.35 24.46 1.22
C CYS A 24 25.36 25.67 2.16
N ASP A 25 24.51 26.65 1.86
CA ASP A 25 24.30 27.81 2.72
C ASP A 25 23.26 27.54 3.82
N PHE A 26 23.38 28.26 4.95
CA PHE A 26 22.32 28.31 5.95
C PHE A 26 21.08 28.99 5.36
N TRP A 27 19.91 28.57 5.83
CA TRP A 27 18.64 29.07 5.33
C TRP A 27 17.70 29.44 6.49
N VAL A 28 16.78 30.36 6.22
CA VAL A 28 15.90 30.93 7.24
C VAL A 28 14.55 30.20 7.22
N LEU A 29 14.03 29.83 8.41
CA LEU A 29 12.81 29.01 8.55
C LEU A 29 11.58 29.60 7.84
N LYS A 30 11.51 30.92 7.67
CA LYS A 30 10.44 31.61 6.94
C LYS A 30 10.24 31.11 5.50
N SER A 31 11.28 30.59 4.84
CA SER A 31 11.16 30.05 3.47
C SER A 31 10.18 28.87 3.38
N SER A 32 10.06 28.06 4.45
CA SER A 32 9.13 26.93 4.53
C SER A 32 7.68 27.32 4.86
N CYS A 33 7.33 28.61 4.90
CA CYS A 33 5.99 29.08 5.27
C CYS A 33 4.87 28.52 4.37
N LEU A 34 5.09 28.40 3.06
CA LEU A 34 4.11 27.83 2.13
C LEU A 34 3.80 26.37 2.50
N TYR A 35 4.86 25.58 2.67
CA TYR A 35 4.79 24.18 3.07
C TYR A 35 4.06 24.04 4.41
N SER A 36 4.41 24.82 5.44
CA SER A 36 3.71 24.79 6.73
C SER A 36 2.21 25.14 6.65
N LYS A 37 1.79 26.03 5.72
CA LYS A 37 0.36 26.31 5.48
C LYS A 37 -0.36 25.09 4.90
N ILE A 38 0.27 24.42 3.94
CA ILE A 38 -0.27 23.21 3.31
C ILE A 38 -0.33 22.06 4.34
N THR A 39 0.73 21.84 5.12
CA THR A 39 0.72 20.84 6.21
C THR A 39 -0.45 21.06 7.13
N PHE A 40 -0.69 22.29 7.59
CA PHE A 40 -1.80 22.56 8.51
C PHE A 40 -3.19 22.28 7.93
N LEU A 41 -3.37 22.48 6.61
CA LEU A 41 -4.65 22.18 5.95
C LEU A 41 -4.99 20.69 6.05
N PHE A 42 -3.98 19.83 5.84
CA PHE A 42 -4.11 18.38 5.83
C PHE A 42 -3.82 17.71 7.18
N GLU A 43 -3.06 18.34 8.07
CA GLU A 43 -2.80 17.90 9.43
C GLU A 43 -3.67 18.69 10.42
N ASN A 44 -4.93 18.29 10.51
CA ASN A 44 -5.86 18.85 11.47
C ASN A 44 -6.43 17.73 12.37
N ASN A 45 -7.14 18.09 13.45
CA ASN A 45 -7.69 17.07 14.33
C ASN A 45 -8.74 16.18 13.63
N ALA A 46 -9.38 16.67 12.57
CA ALA A 46 -10.34 15.89 11.79
C ALA A 46 -9.66 14.80 10.95
N THR A 47 -8.40 14.97 10.53
CA THR A 47 -7.69 13.94 9.77
C THR A 47 -7.31 12.73 10.61
N VAL A 48 -7.10 12.92 11.92
CA VAL A 48 -6.96 11.81 12.87
C VAL A 48 -8.26 11.01 13.00
N LEU A 49 -9.40 11.70 13.12
CA LEU A 49 -10.72 11.04 13.15
C LEU A 49 -11.02 10.33 11.83
N TYR A 50 -10.71 10.97 10.70
CA TYR A 50 -10.85 10.37 9.38
C TYR A 50 -9.98 9.10 9.24
N ALA A 51 -8.72 9.14 9.70
CA ALA A 51 -7.84 7.98 9.68
C ALA A 51 -8.30 6.82 10.59
N LEU A 52 -9.10 7.10 11.64
CA LEU A 52 -9.80 6.08 12.42
C LEU A 52 -11.01 5.50 11.67
N LEU A 53 -11.76 6.34 10.96
CA LEU A 53 -12.95 5.93 10.21
C LEU A 53 -12.60 5.13 8.95
N MET A 54 -11.44 5.36 8.33
CA MET A 54 -11.08 4.70 7.08
C MET A 54 -10.88 3.19 7.18
N PRO A 55 -10.18 2.64 8.19
CA PRO A 55 -10.16 1.20 8.43
C PRO A 55 -11.55 0.62 8.72
N ILE A 56 -12.41 1.34 9.43
CA ILE A 56 -13.80 0.92 9.68
C ILE A 56 -14.56 0.83 8.36
N TRP A 57 -14.49 1.87 7.53
CA TRP A 57 -15.06 1.87 6.19
C TRP A 57 -14.53 0.71 5.34
N ALA A 58 -13.22 0.45 5.37
CA ALA A 58 -12.59 -0.65 4.65
C ALA A 58 -13.17 -2.01 5.08
N THR A 59 -13.38 -2.22 6.38
CA THR A 59 -14.00 -3.45 6.89
C THR A 59 -15.45 -3.59 6.46
N VAL A 60 -16.25 -2.53 6.58
CA VAL A 60 -17.65 -2.51 6.11
C VAL A 60 -17.72 -2.78 4.61
N PHE A 61 -16.84 -2.16 3.82
CA PHE A 61 -16.77 -2.38 2.38
C PHE A 61 -16.51 -3.85 2.04
N LEU A 62 -15.53 -4.48 2.68
CA LEU A 62 -15.21 -5.89 2.41
C LEU A 62 -16.32 -6.84 2.84
N GLU A 63 -16.92 -6.65 4.02
CA GLU A 63 -18.03 -7.51 4.47
C GLU A 63 -19.28 -7.32 3.60
N MET A 64 -19.58 -6.08 3.20
CA MET A 64 -20.68 -5.82 2.26
C MET A 64 -20.40 -6.38 0.87
N TRP A 65 -19.13 -6.39 0.42
CA TRP A 65 -18.73 -7.00 -0.83
C TRP A 65 -18.88 -8.53 -0.79
N LYS A 66 -18.42 -9.20 0.27
CA LYS A 66 -18.67 -10.65 0.47
C LYS A 66 -20.17 -10.97 0.44
N ARG A 67 -20.98 -10.15 1.12
CA ARG A 67 -22.43 -10.29 1.12
C ARG A 67 -23.05 -10.12 -0.26
N ARG A 68 -22.57 -9.15 -1.04
CA ARG A 68 -23.01 -8.95 -2.43
C ARG A 68 -22.57 -10.09 -3.34
N GLN A 69 -21.35 -10.59 -3.17
CA GLN A 69 -20.82 -11.74 -3.89
C GLN A 69 -21.66 -12.99 -3.62
N GLY A 70 -22.05 -13.26 -2.36
CA GLY A 70 -22.93 -14.37 -2.01
C GLY A 70 -24.31 -14.28 -2.68
N GLN A 71 -24.88 -13.07 -2.78
CA GLN A 71 -26.11 -12.84 -3.54
C GLN A 71 -25.94 -13.16 -5.03
N LEU A 72 -24.89 -12.61 -5.65
CA LEU A 72 -24.64 -12.77 -7.10
C LEU A 72 -24.35 -14.23 -7.45
N SER A 73 -23.60 -14.93 -6.61
CA SER A 73 -23.32 -16.36 -6.75
C SER A 73 -24.61 -17.17 -6.77
N TRP A 74 -25.57 -16.87 -5.89
CA TRP A 74 -26.89 -17.52 -5.94
C TRP A 74 -27.70 -17.12 -7.18
N PHE A 75 -27.79 -15.82 -7.51
CA PHE A 75 -28.55 -15.34 -8.69
C PHE A 75 -28.05 -15.92 -10.01
N TRP A 76 -26.75 -16.17 -10.13
CA TRP A 76 -26.14 -16.76 -11.32
C TRP A 76 -26.05 -18.29 -11.27
N ASN A 77 -26.66 -18.93 -10.26
CA ASN A 77 -26.64 -20.37 -10.05
C ASN A 77 -25.21 -20.95 -9.95
N LEU A 78 -24.34 -20.22 -9.26
CA LEU A 78 -22.93 -20.54 -9.01
C LEU A 78 -22.65 -20.89 -7.54
N TYR A 79 -23.69 -20.94 -6.70
CA TYR A 79 -23.54 -21.17 -5.27
C TYR A 79 -23.05 -22.59 -4.94
N ASP A 80 -23.61 -23.59 -5.61
CA ASP A 80 -23.20 -25.01 -5.47
C ASP A 80 -22.05 -25.38 -6.42
N PHE A 81 -21.45 -24.42 -7.13
CA PHE A 81 -20.31 -24.66 -8.02
C PHE A 81 -19.07 -25.08 -7.18
N GLN A 82 -18.66 -26.33 -7.33
CA GLN A 82 -17.49 -26.90 -6.66
C GLN A 82 -16.25 -26.77 -7.54
N LEU A 83 -15.11 -26.35 -6.97
CA LEU A 83 -13.83 -26.22 -7.68
C LEU A 83 -13.31 -27.56 -8.25
N GLU A 84 -13.84 -28.70 -7.80
CA GLU A 84 -13.46 -30.02 -8.31
C GLU A 84 -13.95 -30.27 -9.76
N GLU A 85 -14.82 -29.41 -10.30
CA GLU A 85 -15.19 -29.40 -11.73
C GLU A 85 -14.22 -28.58 -12.61
N ASP A 86 -13.17 -27.97 -12.05
CA ASP A 86 -12.18 -27.25 -12.86
C ASP A 86 -11.37 -28.22 -13.74
N VAL A 87 -11.29 -27.89 -15.03
CA VAL A 87 -10.54 -28.69 -16.00
C VAL A 87 -9.06 -28.74 -15.60
N ILE A 88 -8.51 -29.95 -15.52
CA ILE A 88 -7.09 -30.17 -15.25
C ILE A 88 -6.28 -29.60 -16.43
N ARG A 89 -5.20 -28.88 -16.14
CA ARG A 89 -4.35 -28.27 -17.19
C ARG A 89 -3.73 -29.36 -18.07
N PRO A 90 -3.75 -29.23 -19.42
CA PRO A 90 -3.17 -30.22 -20.31
C PRO A 90 -1.68 -30.46 -20.04
N GLU A 91 -0.94 -29.39 -19.74
CA GLU A 91 0.47 -29.46 -19.33
C GLU A 91 0.66 -30.39 -18.14
N PHE A 92 -0.22 -30.28 -17.13
CA PHE A 92 -0.20 -31.10 -15.92
C PHE A 92 -0.39 -32.58 -16.22
N GLN A 93 -1.38 -32.89 -17.06
CA GLN A 93 -1.70 -34.25 -17.47
C GLN A 93 -0.56 -34.90 -18.28
N MET A 94 0.15 -34.13 -19.11
CA MET A 94 1.22 -34.66 -19.96
C MET A 94 2.50 -34.99 -19.18
N TYR A 95 2.85 -34.18 -18.18
CA TYR A 95 4.12 -34.35 -17.45
C TYR A 95 4.00 -35.34 -16.27
N VAL A 96 2.85 -35.38 -15.60
CA VAL A 96 2.66 -36.21 -14.40
C VAL A 96 2.17 -37.59 -14.81
N THR A 97 3.10 -38.55 -14.83
CA THR A 97 2.81 -39.95 -15.17
C THR A 97 2.17 -40.73 -14.02
N ARG A 98 2.39 -40.31 -12.77
CA ARG A 98 1.86 -40.98 -11.59
C ARG A 98 0.37 -40.66 -11.43
N THR A 99 -0.47 -41.69 -11.33
CA THR A 99 -1.91 -41.55 -11.08
C THR A 99 -2.31 -42.03 -9.68
N ARG A 100 -3.39 -41.47 -9.16
CA ARG A 100 -4.05 -41.88 -7.91
C ARG A 100 -5.56 -41.92 -8.14
N ILE A 101 -6.25 -42.87 -7.53
CA ILE A 101 -7.72 -42.94 -7.58
C ILE A 101 -8.27 -41.87 -6.63
N ASN A 102 -9.14 -41.00 -7.15
CA ASN A 102 -9.85 -40.01 -6.37
C ASN A 102 -10.93 -40.71 -5.51
N PRO A 103 -10.99 -40.49 -4.18
CA PRO A 103 -11.94 -41.17 -3.30
C PRO A 103 -13.40 -40.80 -3.55
N ILE A 104 -13.67 -39.66 -4.21
CA ILE A 104 -15.02 -39.15 -4.46
C ILE A 104 -15.50 -39.57 -5.85
N THR A 105 -14.75 -39.22 -6.91
CA THR A 105 -15.13 -39.53 -8.30
C THR A 105 -14.85 -40.97 -8.70
N GLN A 106 -13.99 -41.68 -7.93
CA GLN A 106 -13.47 -43.02 -8.26
C GLN A 106 -12.70 -43.10 -9.58
N GLU A 107 -12.34 -41.95 -10.16
CA GLU A 107 -11.57 -41.89 -11.40
C GLU A 107 -10.05 -41.86 -11.11
N ARG A 108 -9.25 -42.36 -12.06
CA ARG A 108 -7.78 -42.30 -11.99
C ARG A 108 -7.31 -40.93 -12.48
N GLU A 109 -6.75 -40.14 -11.57
CA GLU A 109 -6.27 -38.78 -11.87
C GLU A 109 -4.75 -38.68 -11.70
N PRO A 110 -4.06 -37.83 -12.49
CA PRO A 110 -2.64 -37.56 -12.29
C PRO A 110 -2.41 -36.88 -10.93
N HIS A 111 -1.41 -37.34 -10.18
CA HIS A 111 -1.13 -36.87 -8.83
C HIS A 111 0.37 -36.68 -8.58
N LEU A 112 0.76 -35.44 -8.28
CA LEU A 112 2.14 -35.09 -7.91
C LEU A 112 2.37 -35.31 -6.40
N PRO A 113 3.42 -36.04 -5.98
CA PRO A 113 3.73 -36.21 -4.56
C PRO A 113 4.12 -34.89 -3.90
N PHE A 114 3.69 -34.70 -2.65
CA PHE A 114 3.86 -33.45 -1.90
C PHE A 114 5.32 -33.00 -1.77
N SER A 115 6.26 -33.93 -1.55
CA SER A 115 7.69 -33.60 -1.41
C SER A 115 8.24 -32.88 -2.66
N ASN A 116 7.94 -33.40 -3.85
CA ASN A 116 8.41 -32.80 -5.11
C ASN A 116 7.73 -31.45 -5.37
N ARG A 117 6.44 -31.32 -5.02
CA ARG A 117 5.72 -30.04 -5.11
C ARG A 117 6.34 -29.00 -4.18
N MET A 118 6.67 -29.39 -2.94
CA MET A 118 7.23 -28.50 -1.93
C MET A 118 8.58 -27.91 -2.35
N TRP A 119 9.51 -28.72 -2.87
CA TRP A 119 10.80 -28.20 -3.36
C TRP A 119 10.65 -27.17 -4.50
N ARG A 120 9.69 -27.38 -5.41
CA ARG A 120 9.39 -26.43 -6.49
C ARG A 120 8.79 -25.13 -5.95
N LEU A 121 7.86 -25.22 -5.00
CA LEU A 121 7.27 -24.05 -4.32
C LEU A 121 8.33 -23.25 -3.55
N ILE A 122 9.23 -23.92 -2.83
CA ILE A 122 10.33 -23.26 -2.12
C ILE A 122 11.27 -22.58 -3.11
N SER A 123 11.67 -23.27 -4.19
CA SER A 123 12.54 -22.70 -5.22
C SER A 123 11.94 -21.45 -5.87
N SER A 124 10.65 -21.48 -6.20
CA SER A 124 9.93 -20.30 -6.69
C SER A 124 9.84 -19.19 -5.64
N GLY A 125 9.55 -19.54 -4.39
CA GLY A 125 9.51 -18.59 -3.27
C GLY A 125 10.84 -17.86 -3.06
N VAL A 126 11.97 -18.59 -3.12
CA VAL A 126 13.32 -18.01 -3.05
C VAL A 126 13.56 -17.04 -4.21
N ALA A 127 13.19 -17.43 -5.43
CA ALA A 127 13.30 -16.54 -6.60
C ALA A 127 12.46 -15.27 -6.43
N VAL A 128 11.23 -15.38 -5.92
CA VAL A 128 10.37 -14.22 -5.63
C VAL A 128 11.04 -13.30 -4.60
N ILE A 129 11.50 -13.84 -3.47
CA ILE A 129 12.18 -13.06 -2.41
C ILE A 129 13.42 -12.34 -2.97
N PHE A 130 14.20 -13.00 -3.83
CA PHE A 130 15.33 -12.37 -4.50
C PHE A 130 14.92 -11.12 -5.31
N PHE A 131 13.86 -11.22 -6.12
CA PHE A 131 13.34 -10.08 -6.88
C PHE A 131 12.76 -8.98 -5.97
N LEU A 132 12.10 -9.35 -4.85
CA LEU A 132 11.63 -8.37 -3.86
C LEU A 132 12.79 -7.59 -3.24
N CYS A 133 13.87 -8.27 -2.86
CA CYS A 133 15.09 -7.63 -2.37
C CYS A 133 15.76 -6.76 -3.44
N LEU A 134 15.78 -7.21 -4.70
CA LEU A 134 16.31 -6.43 -5.82
C LEU A 134 15.56 -5.11 -5.99
N VAL A 135 14.23 -5.12 -5.94
CA VAL A 135 13.40 -3.90 -6.00
C VAL A 135 13.77 -2.96 -4.85
N LEU A 136 13.84 -3.46 -3.62
CA LEU A 136 14.22 -2.65 -2.47
C LEU A 136 15.62 -2.05 -2.63
N ALA A 137 16.60 -2.83 -3.11
CA ALA A 137 17.94 -2.32 -3.38
C ALA A 137 17.92 -1.20 -4.44
N LEU A 138 17.20 -1.37 -5.56
CA LEU A 138 17.06 -0.35 -6.60
C LEU A 138 16.38 0.92 -6.06
N THR A 139 15.38 0.80 -5.19
CA THR A 139 14.73 1.97 -4.59
C THR A 139 15.69 2.76 -3.71
N VAL A 140 16.52 2.06 -2.91
CA VAL A 140 17.60 2.68 -2.12
C VAL A 140 18.63 3.33 -3.05
N THR A 141 19.01 2.67 -4.15
CA THR A 141 19.93 3.24 -5.14
C THR A 141 19.40 4.54 -5.75
N ILE A 142 18.11 4.62 -6.09
CA ILE A 142 17.49 5.84 -6.62
C ILE A 142 17.48 6.97 -5.58
N ILE A 143 17.24 6.63 -4.32
CA ILE A 143 17.30 7.61 -3.22
C ILE A 143 18.73 8.14 -3.08
N LEU A 144 19.74 7.26 -3.08
CA LEU A 144 21.15 7.67 -3.03
C LEU A 144 21.53 8.53 -4.25
N TYR A 145 21.06 8.15 -5.44
CA TYR A 145 21.24 8.94 -6.66
C TYR A 145 20.68 10.35 -6.49
N ARG A 146 19.46 10.50 -5.94
CA ARG A 146 18.85 11.81 -5.69
C ARG A 146 19.72 12.67 -4.76
N ILE A 147 20.25 12.09 -3.69
CA ILE A 147 21.12 12.79 -2.73
C ILE A 147 22.38 13.31 -3.44
N ILE A 148 23.06 12.44 -4.18
CA ILE A 148 24.31 12.76 -4.87
C ILE A 148 24.07 13.85 -5.93
N VAL A 149 22.98 13.73 -6.70
CA VAL A 149 22.63 14.71 -7.74
C VAL A 149 22.22 16.04 -7.14
N SER A 150 21.48 16.06 -6.03
CA SER A 150 21.15 17.31 -5.33
C SER A 150 22.41 18.05 -4.90
N HIS A 151 23.36 17.33 -4.27
CA HIS A 151 24.64 17.90 -3.86
C HIS A 151 25.47 18.40 -5.03
N HIS A 152 25.44 17.66 -6.16
CA HIS A 152 26.12 18.10 -7.37
C HIS A 152 25.47 19.38 -7.95
N PHE A 153 24.14 19.45 -8.01
CA PHE A 153 23.40 20.62 -8.47
C PHE A 153 23.60 21.85 -7.57
N ASP A 154 23.75 21.66 -6.26
CA ASP A 154 24.08 22.75 -5.32
C ASP A 154 25.47 23.36 -5.62
N LYS A 155 26.41 22.56 -6.14
CA LYS A 155 27.76 23.00 -6.54
C LYS A 155 27.85 23.54 -7.97
N THR A 156 26.79 23.44 -8.78
CA THR A 156 26.85 23.92 -10.17
C THR A 156 26.86 25.44 -10.26
N ASP A 157 27.63 25.97 -11.23
CA ASP A 157 27.72 27.42 -11.48
C ASP A 157 26.44 28.03 -12.07
N ILE A 158 25.54 27.20 -12.62
CA ILE A 158 24.28 27.65 -13.22
C ILE A 158 23.31 28.07 -12.12
N GLN A 159 23.15 29.39 -11.94
CA GLN A 159 22.33 29.97 -10.87
C GLN A 159 20.88 29.44 -10.84
N MET A 160 20.28 29.14 -11.99
CA MET A 160 18.93 28.57 -12.08
C MET A 160 18.85 27.16 -11.48
N VAL A 161 19.84 26.31 -11.76
CA VAL A 161 19.92 24.93 -11.25
C VAL A 161 20.25 24.95 -9.78
N ARG A 162 21.22 25.76 -9.35
CA ARG A 162 21.58 25.93 -7.93
C ARG A 162 20.39 26.38 -7.07
N SER A 163 19.60 27.35 -7.55
CA SER A 163 18.43 27.84 -6.80
C SER A 163 17.31 26.82 -6.63
N ASN A 164 17.23 25.83 -7.54
CA ASN A 164 16.17 24.81 -7.58
C ASN A 164 16.74 23.38 -7.50
N ALA A 165 17.92 23.19 -6.91
CA ALA A 165 18.67 21.94 -6.98
C ALA A 165 17.86 20.74 -6.45
N ASN A 166 17.21 20.91 -5.29
CA ASN A 166 16.33 19.88 -4.71
C ASN A 166 15.17 19.48 -5.64
N LEU A 167 14.58 20.44 -6.34
CA LEU A 167 13.47 20.21 -7.27
C LEU A 167 13.96 19.54 -8.56
N ALA A 168 15.08 20.01 -9.11
CA ALA A 168 15.69 19.42 -10.30
C ALA A 168 16.14 17.97 -10.03
N ALA A 169 16.79 17.70 -8.89
CA ALA A 169 17.19 16.36 -8.47
C ALA A 169 15.98 15.44 -8.22
N ALA A 170 14.90 15.95 -7.62
CA ALA A 170 13.66 15.21 -7.45
C ALA A 170 13.02 14.85 -8.80
N PHE A 171 13.04 15.75 -9.78
CA PHE A 171 12.49 15.51 -11.10
C PHE A 171 13.29 14.44 -11.87
N THR A 172 14.62 14.54 -11.91
CA THR A 172 15.47 13.53 -12.58
C THR A 172 15.38 12.17 -11.92
N ALA A 173 15.36 12.12 -10.58
CA ALA A 173 15.17 10.88 -9.83
C ALA A 173 13.79 10.25 -10.10
N SER A 174 12.73 11.06 -10.19
CA SER A 174 11.38 10.57 -10.50
C SER A 174 11.29 9.99 -11.91
N LEU A 175 11.93 10.63 -12.90
CA LEU A 175 11.98 10.13 -14.28
C LEU A 175 12.72 8.78 -14.36
N LEU A 176 13.89 8.68 -13.72
CA LEU A 176 14.65 7.43 -13.67
C LEU A 176 13.87 6.32 -12.95
N ASN A 177 13.23 6.65 -11.84
CA ASN A 177 12.37 5.71 -11.10
C ASN A 177 11.24 5.18 -11.98
N LEU A 178 10.57 6.05 -12.74
CA LEU A 178 9.51 5.64 -13.67
C LEU A 178 10.04 4.67 -14.73
N ILE A 179 11.18 4.95 -15.35
CA ILE A 179 11.79 4.08 -16.36
C ILE A 179 12.13 2.71 -15.75
N ILE A 180 12.73 2.69 -14.56
CA ILE A 180 13.11 1.46 -13.86
C ILE A 180 11.86 0.63 -13.52
N ILE A 181 10.80 1.26 -12.99
CA ILE A 181 9.53 0.61 -12.68
C ILE A 181 8.95 -0.05 -13.94
N MET A 182 8.85 0.70 -15.06
CA MET A 182 8.29 0.17 -16.30
C MET A 182 9.08 -1.02 -16.85
N LEU A 183 10.41 -0.96 -16.80
CA LEU A 183 11.28 -2.04 -17.26
C LEU A 183 11.17 -3.29 -16.37
N LEU A 184 11.22 -3.09 -15.05
CA LEU A 184 11.21 -4.18 -14.09
C LEU A 184 9.84 -4.87 -14.02
N ASP A 185 8.75 -4.11 -14.14
CA ASP A 185 7.39 -4.64 -14.24
C ASP A 185 7.26 -5.57 -15.46
N SER A 186 7.70 -5.12 -16.64
CA SER A 186 7.63 -5.94 -17.85
C SER A 186 8.51 -7.19 -17.76
N LEU A 187 9.68 -7.11 -17.12
CA LEU A 187 10.56 -8.26 -16.93
C LEU A 187 9.95 -9.24 -15.93
N TYR A 188 9.48 -8.76 -14.79
CA TYR A 188 8.96 -9.59 -13.72
C TYR A 188 7.69 -10.33 -14.13
N MET A 189 6.82 -9.73 -14.95
CA MET A 189 5.66 -10.45 -15.50
C MET A 189 6.05 -11.72 -16.26
N LYS A 190 7.13 -11.66 -17.05
CA LYS A 190 7.65 -12.84 -17.77
C LYS A 190 8.26 -13.85 -16.82
N VAL A 191 9.01 -13.37 -15.82
CA VAL A 191 9.62 -14.24 -14.80
C VAL A 191 8.56 -14.93 -13.95
N ALA A 192 7.58 -14.21 -13.43
CA ALA A 192 6.50 -14.72 -12.60
C ALA A 192 5.67 -15.78 -13.35
N TRP A 193 5.44 -15.59 -14.65
CA TRP A 193 4.80 -16.59 -15.50
C TRP A 193 5.63 -17.88 -15.55
N ARG A 194 6.93 -17.77 -15.87
CA ARG A 194 7.84 -18.93 -15.92
C ARG A 194 8.01 -19.63 -14.56
N LEU A 195 8.07 -18.86 -13.47
CA LEU A 195 8.13 -19.40 -12.11
C LEU A 195 6.84 -20.17 -11.76
N THR A 196 5.68 -19.68 -12.19
CA THR A 196 4.41 -20.36 -11.92
C THR A 196 4.25 -21.60 -12.79
N GLU A 197 4.73 -21.59 -14.03
CA GLU A 197 4.86 -22.82 -14.84
C GLU A 197 5.78 -23.84 -14.15
N TRP A 198 6.88 -23.38 -13.53
CA TRP A 198 7.82 -24.25 -12.80
C TRP A 198 7.19 -24.91 -11.56
N GLU A 199 6.29 -24.20 -10.85
CA GLU A 199 5.55 -24.75 -9.70
C GLU A 199 4.59 -25.89 -10.08
N PHE A 200 4.23 -25.96 -11.36
CA PHE A 200 3.43 -27.04 -11.93
C PHE A 200 2.05 -27.23 -11.26
N PRO A 201 1.19 -26.20 -11.25
CA PRO A 201 -0.14 -26.25 -10.65
C PRO A 201 -1.08 -27.18 -11.41
N ARG A 202 -2.03 -27.79 -10.69
CA ARG A 202 -2.95 -28.81 -11.24
C ARG A 202 -4.06 -28.20 -12.10
N THR A 203 -4.69 -27.13 -11.61
CA THR A 203 -5.82 -26.45 -12.25
C THR A 203 -5.43 -25.05 -12.72
N GLU A 204 -6.20 -24.47 -13.64
CA GLU A 204 -6.02 -23.08 -14.05
C GLU A 204 -6.23 -22.11 -12.87
N THR A 205 -7.17 -22.42 -11.97
CA THR A 205 -7.40 -21.62 -10.75
C THR A 205 -6.21 -21.62 -9.80
N GLU A 206 -5.55 -22.75 -9.58
CA GLU A 206 -4.30 -22.80 -8.80
C GLU A 206 -3.16 -22.02 -9.49
N PHE A 207 -3.06 -22.12 -10.82
CA PHE A 207 -2.08 -21.36 -11.60
C PHE A 207 -2.29 -19.86 -11.45
N GLU A 208 -3.52 -19.38 -11.69
CA GLU A 208 -3.86 -17.97 -11.58
C GLU A 208 -3.65 -17.45 -10.16
N ASN A 209 -4.09 -18.19 -9.13
CA ASN A 209 -3.89 -17.78 -7.74
C ASN A 209 -2.41 -17.63 -7.37
N SER A 210 -1.57 -18.59 -7.77
CA SER A 210 -0.14 -18.53 -7.48
C SER A 210 0.57 -17.45 -8.29
N PHE A 211 0.14 -17.21 -9.53
CA PHE A 211 0.65 -16.12 -10.37
C PHE A 211 0.28 -14.75 -9.80
N ILE A 212 -0.98 -14.57 -9.40
CA ILE A 212 -1.51 -13.32 -8.81
C ILE A 212 -0.72 -12.95 -7.55
N ILE A 213 -0.48 -13.90 -6.63
CA ILE A 213 0.25 -13.61 -5.38
C ILE A 213 1.66 -13.09 -5.68
N LYS A 214 2.38 -13.72 -6.62
CA LYS A 214 3.74 -13.31 -6.98
C LYS A 214 3.77 -11.92 -7.59
N VAL A 215 2.91 -11.69 -8.59
CA VAL A 215 2.79 -10.40 -9.28
C VAL A 215 2.37 -9.31 -8.30
N PHE A 216 1.37 -9.57 -7.45
CA PHE A 216 0.93 -8.63 -6.44
C PHE A 216 2.04 -8.27 -5.45
N MET A 217 2.77 -9.25 -4.90
CA MET A 217 3.85 -8.96 -3.94
C MET A 217 4.95 -8.10 -4.54
N PHE A 218 5.36 -8.41 -5.77
CA PHE A 218 6.35 -7.61 -6.49
C PHE A 218 5.85 -6.19 -6.75
N GLN A 219 4.64 -6.05 -7.29
CA GLN A 219 4.05 -4.75 -7.61
C GLN A 219 3.78 -3.91 -6.37
N PHE A 220 3.35 -4.55 -5.27
CA PHE A 220 3.16 -3.89 -3.98
C PHE A 220 4.48 -3.29 -3.49
N ILE A 221 5.57 -4.04 -3.46
CA ILE A 221 6.87 -3.49 -3.03
C ILE A 221 7.35 -2.41 -4.02
N ASN A 222 7.20 -2.61 -5.32
CA ASN A 222 7.66 -1.66 -6.33
C ASN A 222 6.98 -0.29 -6.18
N TYR A 223 5.64 -0.27 -6.02
CA TYR A 223 4.90 0.99 -5.89
C TYR A 223 4.96 1.60 -4.48
N TYR A 224 4.93 0.77 -3.42
CA TYR A 224 4.80 1.28 -2.05
C TYR A 224 6.13 1.51 -1.33
N SER A 225 7.24 0.92 -1.76
CA SER A 225 8.55 1.05 -1.10
C SER A 225 8.99 2.51 -0.93
N SER A 226 8.87 3.33 -1.98
CA SER A 226 9.22 4.75 -1.95
C SER A 226 8.33 5.54 -0.96
N LEU A 227 7.03 5.23 -0.90
CA LEU A 227 6.09 5.84 0.03
C LEU A 227 6.38 5.43 1.48
N PHE A 228 6.67 4.14 1.72
CA PHE A 228 7.09 3.65 3.03
C PHE A 228 8.42 4.25 3.49
N TYR A 229 9.36 4.46 2.56
CA TYR A 229 10.60 5.17 2.84
C TYR A 229 10.34 6.60 3.33
N ILE A 230 9.58 7.40 2.57
CA ILE A 230 9.26 8.78 2.93
C ILE A 230 8.48 8.84 4.26
N ALA A 231 7.55 7.90 4.47
CA ALA A 231 6.73 7.85 5.67
C ALA A 231 7.54 7.52 6.94
N PHE A 232 8.38 6.49 6.91
CA PHE A 232 8.92 5.88 8.13
C PHE A 232 10.42 5.99 8.29
N PHE A 233 11.19 6.08 7.21
CA PHE A 233 12.64 6.01 7.26
C PHE A 233 13.31 7.36 6.98
N LYS A 234 12.72 8.21 6.13
CA LYS A 234 13.25 9.53 5.81
C LYS A 234 13.32 10.43 7.06
N GLY A 235 14.44 11.12 7.26
CA GLY A 235 14.68 12.00 8.42
C GLY A 235 14.87 11.30 9.77
N ARG A 236 14.68 9.98 9.88
CA ARG A 236 14.86 9.24 11.15
C ARG A 236 16.29 8.79 11.41
N PHE A 237 17.00 8.48 10.32
CA PHE A 237 18.43 8.22 10.33
C PHE A 237 19.26 9.50 10.14
N ALA A 238 18.62 10.69 10.18
CA ALA A 238 19.33 11.95 10.11
C ALA A 238 20.27 12.08 11.32
N THR A 239 21.56 12.21 11.02
CA THR A 239 22.63 12.30 12.00
C THR A 239 22.96 13.75 12.31
N LEU A 240 23.72 13.97 13.38
CA LEU A 240 24.20 15.30 13.72
C LEU A 240 25.04 15.88 12.58
N PRO A 241 24.92 17.18 12.29
CA PRO A 241 25.82 17.85 11.36
C PRO A 241 27.29 17.68 11.79
N GLY A 242 28.20 17.43 10.85
CA GLY A 242 29.64 17.41 11.09
C GLY A 242 30.22 16.16 11.77
N LYS A 243 29.45 15.09 12.00
CA LYS A 243 29.99 13.83 12.55
C LYS A 243 30.21 12.78 11.45
N ALA A 244 31.47 12.38 11.24
CA ALA A 244 31.89 11.48 10.17
C ALA A 244 31.41 10.02 10.32
N ASP A 245 31.25 9.54 11.57
CA ASP A 245 30.96 8.13 11.90
C ASP A 245 29.61 7.61 11.39
N ALA A 246 28.77 8.49 10.83
CA ALA A 246 27.39 8.17 10.47
C ALA A 246 27.01 8.61 9.04
N LEU A 247 28.02 8.79 8.16
CA LEU A 247 27.85 9.04 6.74
C LEU A 247 27.59 7.72 5.99
N ILE A 248 26.58 7.70 5.11
CA ILE A 248 26.30 6.56 4.24
C ILE A 248 27.05 6.79 2.92
N PHE A 249 28.08 5.98 2.64
CA PHE A 249 28.98 6.15 1.49
C PHE A 249 29.62 7.56 1.39
N GLY A 250 29.88 8.21 2.52
CA GLY A 250 30.46 9.56 2.58
C GLY A 250 29.44 10.70 2.38
N TYR A 251 28.15 10.40 2.22
CA TYR A 251 27.07 11.38 2.09
C TYR A 251 26.13 11.35 3.30
N ARG A 252 25.57 12.52 3.62
CA ARG A 252 24.59 12.65 4.70
C ARG A 252 23.20 12.17 4.24
N PRO A 253 22.49 11.35 5.05
CA PRO A 253 21.13 10.91 4.70
C PRO A 253 20.13 12.07 4.65
N GLU A 254 19.10 11.95 3.80
CA GLU A 254 18.07 12.99 3.63
C GLU A 254 17.36 13.32 4.96
N ALA A 255 17.35 14.62 5.29
CA ALA A 255 16.49 15.17 6.34
C ALA A 255 15.09 15.48 5.78
N CYS A 256 14.08 15.46 6.65
CA CYS A 256 12.76 16.01 6.33
C CYS A 256 12.82 17.54 6.32
N GLU A 257 11.93 18.18 5.57
CA GLU A 257 11.63 19.60 5.81
C GLU A 257 11.21 19.86 7.27
N PRO A 258 11.42 21.08 7.79
CA PRO A 258 10.96 21.44 9.15
C PRO A 258 9.44 21.37 9.30
N SER A 259 8.71 21.51 8.18
CA SER A 259 7.26 21.34 8.08
C SER A 259 6.80 19.88 8.24
N GLY A 260 7.72 18.91 8.18
CA GLY A 260 7.44 17.46 8.25
C GLY A 260 7.58 16.74 6.92
N CYS A 261 7.79 15.42 6.99
CA CYS A 261 7.80 14.55 5.80
C CYS A 261 6.38 14.25 5.25
N MET A 262 5.31 14.65 5.96
CA MET A 262 3.93 14.41 5.55
C MET A 262 3.55 15.11 4.23
N ILE A 263 4.08 16.31 3.96
CA ILE A 263 3.80 16.99 2.67
C ILE A 263 4.46 16.25 1.52
N GLU A 264 5.71 15.83 1.68
CA GLU A 264 6.41 15.07 0.63
C GLU A 264 5.64 13.79 0.28
N LEU A 265 5.14 13.10 1.32
CA LEU A 265 4.28 11.93 1.16
C LEU A 265 2.98 12.28 0.42
N LEU A 266 2.33 13.40 0.77
CA LEU A 266 1.12 13.87 0.10
C LEU A 266 1.36 14.17 -1.38
N ILE A 267 2.45 14.87 -1.71
CA ILE A 267 2.80 15.21 -3.09
C ILE A 267 3.08 13.92 -3.87
N GLN A 268 3.86 13.00 -3.31
CA GLN A 268 4.16 11.72 -3.94
C GLN A 268 2.88 10.90 -4.20
N LEU A 269 1.96 10.83 -3.23
CA LEU A 269 0.67 10.15 -3.38
C LEU A 269 -0.19 10.82 -4.45
N ALA A 270 -0.27 12.14 -4.47
CA ALA A 270 -1.02 12.88 -5.49
C ALA A 270 -0.45 12.63 -6.90
N MET A 271 0.88 12.65 -7.03
CA MET A 271 1.57 12.36 -8.30
C MET A 271 1.29 10.94 -8.78
N VAL A 272 1.34 9.94 -7.90
CA VAL A 272 1.05 8.55 -8.27
C VAL A 272 -0.43 8.35 -8.59
N MET A 273 -1.35 8.82 -7.73
CA MET A 273 -2.79 8.59 -7.90
C MET A 273 -3.41 9.38 -9.06
N ILE A 274 -2.95 10.61 -9.31
CA ILE A 274 -3.49 11.44 -10.40
C ILE A 274 -2.70 11.19 -11.67
N GLY A 275 -1.36 11.23 -11.58
CA GLY A 275 -0.48 11.18 -12.74
C GLY A 275 -0.43 9.80 -13.38
N LYS A 276 -0.13 8.75 -12.61
CA LYS A 276 -0.07 7.38 -13.16
C LYS A 276 -1.43 6.95 -13.70
N GLN A 277 -2.49 7.22 -12.94
CA GLN A 277 -3.84 6.78 -13.32
C GLN A 277 -4.31 7.44 -14.61
N PHE A 278 -4.08 8.75 -14.75
CA PHE A 278 -4.37 9.46 -15.99
C PHE A 278 -3.56 8.90 -17.17
N LEU A 279 -2.25 8.71 -16.99
CA LEU A 279 -1.38 8.17 -18.05
C LEU A 279 -1.76 6.74 -18.44
N ASN A 280 -2.05 5.89 -17.47
CA ASN A 280 -2.50 4.51 -17.69
C ASN A 280 -3.82 4.50 -18.45
N GLY A 281 -4.85 5.21 -17.98
CA GLY A 281 -6.15 5.25 -18.65
C GLY A 281 -6.07 5.79 -20.09
N VAL A 282 -5.19 6.76 -20.35
CA VAL A 282 -4.91 7.25 -21.70
C VAL A 282 -4.24 6.16 -22.55
N LEU A 283 -3.14 5.55 -22.08
CA LEU A 283 -2.43 4.51 -22.82
C LEU A 283 -3.32 3.30 -23.07
N GLU A 284 -4.10 2.89 -22.08
CA GLU A 284 -5.03 1.78 -22.11
C GLU A 284 -6.16 1.99 -23.11
N THR A 285 -6.66 3.21 -23.26
CA THR A 285 -7.70 3.51 -24.25
C THR A 285 -7.09 3.69 -25.65
N VAL A 286 -5.97 4.41 -25.75
CA VAL A 286 -5.38 4.83 -27.03
C VAL A 286 -4.65 3.68 -27.73
N LEU A 287 -3.85 2.87 -27.02
CA LEU A 287 -3.09 1.77 -27.61
C LEU A 287 -3.96 0.74 -28.36
N PRO A 288 -5.03 0.17 -27.77
CA PRO A 288 -5.84 -0.80 -28.49
C PRO A 288 -6.61 -0.17 -29.66
N CYS A 289 -7.04 1.10 -29.54
CA CYS A 289 -7.61 1.84 -30.67
C CYS A 289 -6.60 2.03 -31.81
N PHE A 290 -5.36 2.37 -31.48
CA PHE A 290 -4.27 2.51 -32.43
C PHE A 290 -4.00 1.17 -33.15
N PHE A 291 -3.79 0.08 -32.43
CA PHE A 291 -3.55 -1.24 -33.03
C PHE A 291 -4.73 -1.72 -33.87
N LYS A 292 -5.97 -1.47 -33.43
CA LYS A 292 -7.18 -1.76 -34.23
C LYS A 292 -7.18 -0.99 -35.54
N ARG A 293 -6.80 0.29 -35.52
CA ARG A 293 -6.74 1.15 -36.72
C ARG A 293 -5.63 0.73 -37.68
N VAL A 294 -4.45 0.38 -37.16
CA VAL A 294 -3.33 -0.17 -37.94
C VAL A 294 -3.73 -1.48 -38.63
N ARG A 295 -4.38 -2.40 -37.91
CA ARG A 295 -4.89 -3.66 -38.49
C ARG A 295 -5.96 -3.41 -39.54
N LYS A 296 -6.91 -2.50 -39.27
CA LYS A 296 -7.94 -2.10 -40.24
C LYS A 296 -7.33 -1.57 -41.54
N TYR A 297 -6.25 -0.79 -41.46
CA TYR A 297 -5.55 -0.30 -42.64
C TYR A 297 -4.85 -1.43 -43.40
N LYS A 298 -4.13 -2.31 -42.67
CA LYS A 298 -3.43 -3.47 -43.26
C LYS A 298 -4.36 -4.42 -44.01
N TYR A 299 -5.58 -4.61 -43.52
CA TYR A 299 -6.57 -5.55 -44.08
C TYR A 299 -7.76 -4.86 -44.76
N LYS A 300 -7.61 -3.60 -45.21
CA LYS A 300 -8.69 -2.80 -45.81
C LYS A 300 -9.36 -3.49 -47.01
N ASN A 301 -8.56 -4.17 -47.84
CA ASN A 301 -9.06 -4.85 -49.04
C ASN A 301 -9.81 -6.17 -48.75
N LEU A 302 -9.62 -6.75 -47.55
CA LEU A 302 -10.28 -7.99 -47.10
C LEU A 302 -11.51 -7.72 -46.21
N GLN A 303 -11.94 -6.46 -46.07
CA GLN A 303 -12.91 -6.07 -45.03
C GLN A 303 -14.38 -6.23 -45.45
N ASN A 304 -14.66 -6.53 -46.73
CA ASN A 304 -16.01 -6.76 -47.26
C ASN A 304 -16.54 -8.19 -46.99
N VAL A 305 -16.14 -8.81 -45.89
CA VAL A 305 -16.36 -10.25 -45.65
C VAL A 305 -17.14 -10.49 -44.35
N ASN A 306 -17.75 -11.68 -44.28
CA ASN A 306 -18.49 -12.32 -43.19
C ASN A 306 -18.12 -11.84 -41.77
N SER A 307 -19.13 -11.81 -40.89
CA SER A 307 -19.03 -11.30 -39.51
C SER A 307 -17.86 -11.87 -38.69
N TRP A 308 -17.53 -13.16 -38.85
CA TRP A 308 -16.42 -13.78 -38.11
C TRP A 308 -15.04 -13.20 -38.51
N LEU A 309 -14.87 -12.77 -39.76
CA LEU A 309 -13.60 -12.19 -40.22
C LEU A 309 -13.42 -10.77 -39.64
N ARG A 310 -14.51 -10.04 -39.46
CA ARG A 310 -14.51 -8.75 -38.77
C ARG A 310 -14.02 -8.90 -37.33
N ASP A 311 -14.49 -9.92 -36.63
CA ASP A 311 -14.05 -10.21 -35.26
C ASP A 311 -12.60 -10.70 -35.21
N TYR A 312 -12.17 -11.49 -36.20
CA TYR A 312 -10.78 -11.93 -36.30
C TYR A 312 -9.80 -10.76 -36.41
N PHE A 313 -10.15 -9.64 -37.07
CA PHE A 313 -9.26 -8.48 -37.17
C PHE A 313 -9.17 -7.62 -35.90
N LEU A 314 -10.04 -7.83 -34.89
CA LEU A 314 -9.94 -7.16 -33.59
C LEU A 314 -8.72 -7.63 -32.80
N ASN A 315 -8.37 -6.89 -31.74
CA ASN A 315 -7.23 -7.23 -30.89
C ASN A 315 -7.50 -8.54 -30.14
N PRO A 316 -6.55 -9.51 -30.14
CA PRO A 316 -6.69 -10.69 -29.32
C PRO A 316 -6.66 -10.29 -27.84
N ILE A 317 -7.39 -11.04 -27.03
CA ILE A 317 -7.40 -10.84 -25.58
C ILE A 317 -6.08 -11.37 -25.03
N PRO A 318 -5.34 -10.58 -24.23
CA PRO A 318 -4.13 -11.06 -23.57
C PRO A 318 -4.46 -12.14 -22.55
N LYS A 319 -3.55 -13.10 -22.36
CA LYS A 319 -3.68 -14.10 -21.29
C LYS A 319 -3.67 -13.38 -19.94
N GLY A 320 -4.62 -13.70 -19.07
CA GLY A 320 -4.75 -13.06 -17.76
C GLY A 320 -5.20 -11.60 -17.82
N PHE A 321 -5.95 -11.19 -18.84
CA PHE A 321 -6.38 -9.79 -19.01
C PHE A 321 -7.05 -9.19 -17.76
N LEU A 322 -7.93 -9.95 -17.08
CA LEU A 322 -8.60 -9.52 -15.84
C LEU A 322 -7.63 -9.34 -14.66
N ILE A 323 -6.50 -10.05 -14.64
CA ILE A 323 -5.53 -9.99 -13.55
C ILE A 323 -4.90 -8.59 -13.49
N SER A 324 -4.55 -8.02 -14.65
CA SER A 324 -4.05 -6.64 -14.74
C SER A 324 -5.07 -5.61 -14.28
N GLU A 325 -6.34 -5.76 -14.66
CA GLU A 325 -7.42 -4.85 -14.26
C GLU A 325 -7.62 -4.88 -12.73
N TYR A 326 -7.74 -6.08 -12.15
CA TYR A 326 -7.90 -6.23 -10.72
C TYR A 326 -6.67 -5.75 -9.94
N LEU A 327 -5.47 -6.03 -10.45
CA LEU A 327 -4.23 -5.56 -9.84
C LEU A 327 -4.21 -4.03 -9.73
N GLU A 328 -4.60 -3.32 -10.79
CA GLU A 328 -4.68 -1.86 -10.78
C GLU A 328 -5.66 -1.35 -9.71
N MET A 329 -6.87 -1.91 -9.68
CA MET A 329 -7.91 -1.53 -8.71
C MET A 329 -7.51 -1.85 -7.27
N VAL A 330 -6.83 -2.98 -7.02
CA VAL A 330 -6.36 -3.39 -5.70
C VAL A 330 -5.20 -2.53 -5.22
N LEU A 331 -4.29 -2.14 -6.13
CA LEU A 331 -3.24 -1.16 -5.82
C LEU A 331 -3.87 0.21 -5.51
N GLN A 332 -4.86 0.66 -6.28
CA GLN A 332 -5.58 1.91 -5.98
C GLN A 332 -6.26 1.88 -4.60
N TYR A 333 -6.90 0.76 -4.25
CA TYR A 333 -7.48 0.54 -2.93
C TYR A 333 -6.44 0.67 -1.81
N GLY A 334 -5.22 0.16 -2.02
CA GLY A 334 -4.13 0.31 -1.07
C GLY A 334 -3.68 1.77 -0.89
N PHE A 335 -3.61 2.58 -1.96
CA PHE A 335 -3.26 4.01 -1.83
C PHE A 335 -4.28 4.77 -0.99
N VAL A 336 -5.57 4.44 -1.16
CA VAL A 336 -6.67 5.05 -0.40
C VAL A 336 -6.65 4.63 1.08
N THR A 337 -6.36 3.36 1.37
CA THR A 337 -6.48 2.81 2.72
C THR A 337 -5.21 2.92 3.55
N LEU A 338 -4.02 2.62 2.99
CA LEU A 338 -2.76 2.60 3.74
C LEU A 338 -2.28 3.99 4.18
N PHE A 339 -2.59 5.03 3.39
CA PHE A 339 -2.11 6.40 3.58
C PHE A 339 -3.25 7.41 3.78
N ALA A 340 -4.40 6.96 4.29
CA ALA A 340 -5.56 7.79 4.56
C ALA A 340 -5.23 9.00 5.46
N ALA A 341 -4.37 8.81 6.47
CA ALA A 341 -3.93 9.88 7.36
C ALA A 341 -3.12 10.99 6.66
N ALA A 342 -2.43 10.66 5.56
CA ALA A 342 -1.61 11.60 4.81
C ALA A 342 -2.40 12.35 3.74
N PHE A 343 -3.34 11.67 3.06
CA PHE A 343 -4.10 12.25 1.96
C PHE A 343 -5.61 11.95 2.04
N PRO A 344 -6.38 12.80 2.77
CA PRO A 344 -7.83 12.60 2.94
C PRO A 344 -8.65 12.69 1.65
N LEU A 345 -8.14 13.36 0.60
CA LEU A 345 -8.82 13.50 -0.68
C LEU A 345 -8.66 12.27 -1.58
N ALA A 346 -7.87 11.26 -1.17
CA ALA A 346 -7.64 10.04 -1.95
C ALA A 346 -8.93 9.35 -2.43
N PRO A 347 -9.99 9.16 -1.59
CA PRO A 347 -11.22 8.52 -2.05
C PRO A 347 -11.95 9.30 -3.13
N LEU A 348 -11.89 10.64 -3.11
CA LEU A 348 -12.53 11.48 -4.13
C LEU A 348 -11.88 11.25 -5.49
N PHE A 349 -10.54 11.27 -5.55
CA PHE A 349 -9.81 10.99 -6.78
C PHE A 349 -10.01 9.55 -7.24
N ALA A 350 -10.02 8.60 -6.31
CA ALA A 350 -10.32 7.21 -6.62
C ALA A 350 -11.74 7.03 -7.19
N PHE A 351 -12.72 7.73 -6.65
CA PHE A 351 -14.10 7.70 -7.16
C PHE A 351 -14.20 8.27 -8.58
N LEU A 352 -13.61 9.43 -8.83
CA LEU A 352 -13.58 10.05 -10.16
C LEU A 352 -12.89 9.14 -11.17
N ASN A 353 -11.77 8.53 -10.78
CA ASN A 353 -11.09 7.56 -11.62
C ASN A 353 -11.99 6.36 -11.95
N ASN A 354 -12.55 5.69 -10.94
CA ASN A 354 -13.40 4.51 -11.13
C ASN A 354 -14.64 4.81 -12.00
N ALA A 355 -15.17 6.03 -11.94
CA ALA A 355 -16.29 6.47 -12.76
C ALA A 355 -15.94 6.59 -14.25
N VAL A 356 -14.70 7.01 -14.56
CA VAL A 356 -14.17 6.98 -15.93
C VAL A 356 -13.82 5.55 -16.32
N GLU A 357 -13.15 4.82 -15.42
CA GLU A 357 -12.60 3.48 -15.66
C GLU A 357 -13.67 2.47 -16.09
N ILE A 358 -14.81 2.45 -15.39
CA ILE A 358 -15.92 1.55 -15.76
C ILE A 358 -16.42 1.77 -17.20
N ARG A 359 -16.31 3.00 -17.72
CA ARG A 359 -16.74 3.34 -19.08
C ARG A 359 -15.64 3.09 -20.10
N SER A 360 -14.37 3.41 -19.79
CA SER A 360 -13.23 3.07 -20.65
C SER A 360 -13.11 1.56 -20.82
N ASP A 361 -13.24 0.79 -19.74
CA ASP A 361 -13.22 -0.67 -19.75
C ASP A 361 -14.36 -1.25 -20.58
N ALA A 362 -15.58 -0.75 -20.38
CA ALA A 362 -16.72 -1.18 -21.17
C ALA A 362 -16.46 -0.96 -22.68
N TYR A 363 -15.91 0.18 -23.06
CA TYR A 363 -15.55 0.47 -24.45
C TYR A 363 -14.40 -0.43 -24.96
N LYS A 364 -13.37 -0.64 -24.14
CA LYS A 364 -12.23 -1.52 -24.39
C LYS A 364 -12.72 -2.92 -24.78
N TYR A 365 -13.56 -3.54 -23.96
CA TYR A 365 -14.05 -4.91 -24.16
C TYR A 365 -15.12 -5.04 -25.23
N THR A 366 -15.99 -4.05 -25.41
CA THR A 366 -17.07 -4.14 -26.41
C THR A 366 -16.63 -3.78 -27.83
N VAL A 367 -15.61 -2.92 -27.98
CA VAL A 367 -15.24 -2.35 -29.28
C VAL A 367 -13.84 -2.76 -29.75
N ASN A 368 -12.85 -2.85 -28.87
CA ASN A 368 -11.45 -2.98 -29.29
C ASN A 368 -10.92 -4.42 -29.27
N PHE A 369 -11.42 -5.25 -28.36
CA PHE A 369 -10.99 -6.63 -28.19
C PHE A 369 -11.96 -7.64 -28.81
N ARG A 370 -11.45 -8.83 -29.09
CA ARG A 370 -12.27 -10.00 -29.41
C ARG A 370 -13.08 -10.42 -28.18
N ARG A 371 -14.18 -11.14 -28.39
CA ARG A 371 -15.00 -11.67 -27.31
C ARG A 371 -14.23 -12.72 -26.49
N PRO A 372 -14.17 -12.62 -25.15
CA PRO A 372 -13.55 -13.65 -24.31
C PRO A 372 -14.45 -14.88 -24.21
N LEU A 373 -13.83 -16.02 -23.94
CA LEU A 373 -14.56 -17.22 -23.53
C LEU A 373 -15.12 -16.97 -22.12
N SER A 374 -16.40 -17.26 -21.92
CA SER A 374 -17.04 -17.11 -20.62
C SER A 374 -16.54 -18.19 -19.67
N SER A 375 -15.91 -17.78 -18.56
CA SER A 375 -15.59 -18.66 -17.44
C SER A 375 -16.59 -18.46 -16.31
N ARG A 376 -16.92 -19.54 -15.60
CA ARG A 376 -17.78 -19.51 -14.41
C ARG A 376 -16.92 -19.38 -13.17
N THR A 377 -17.19 -18.39 -12.34
CA THR A 377 -16.55 -18.24 -11.02
C THR A 377 -17.58 -17.82 -9.99
N LYS A 378 -17.53 -18.41 -8.79
CA LYS A 378 -18.45 -18.07 -7.69
C LYS A 378 -18.00 -16.84 -6.90
N ASP A 379 -16.72 -16.50 -6.96
CA ASP A 379 -16.10 -15.47 -6.13
C ASP A 379 -14.95 -14.73 -6.83
N LEU A 380 -14.49 -13.65 -6.19
CA LEU A 380 -13.32 -12.89 -6.63
C LEU A 380 -12.01 -13.70 -6.48
N GLY A 381 -12.01 -14.81 -5.73
CA GLY A 381 -10.83 -15.64 -5.50
C GLY A 381 -9.82 -15.00 -4.54
N ILE A 382 -8.54 -15.16 -4.84
CA ILE A 382 -7.43 -14.74 -3.98
C ILE A 382 -7.41 -13.24 -3.67
N TRP A 383 -7.98 -12.41 -4.54
CA TRP A 383 -8.05 -10.96 -4.36
C TRP A 383 -8.78 -10.54 -3.08
N MET A 384 -9.78 -11.30 -2.63
CA MET A 384 -10.46 -11.01 -1.36
C MET A 384 -9.49 -11.11 -0.18
N ASN A 385 -8.62 -12.12 -0.20
CA ASN A 385 -7.60 -12.31 0.84
C ASN A 385 -6.55 -11.19 0.77
N ILE A 386 -6.15 -10.79 -0.44
CA ILE A 386 -5.23 -9.67 -0.65
C ILE A 386 -5.81 -8.36 -0.10
N LEU A 387 -7.06 -8.02 -0.43
CA LEU A 387 -7.72 -6.82 0.07
C LEU A 387 -7.88 -6.83 1.60
N THR A 388 -8.16 -8.00 2.18
CA THR A 388 -8.23 -8.18 3.65
C THR A 388 -6.87 -7.98 4.31
N CYS A 389 -5.79 -8.44 3.67
CA CYS A 389 -4.41 -8.23 4.11
C CYS A 389 -4.05 -6.74 4.07
N ILE A 390 -4.30 -6.06 2.94
CA ILE A 390 -4.09 -4.60 2.78
C ILE A 390 -4.87 -3.82 3.85
N SER A 391 -6.14 -4.17 4.09
CA SER A 391 -6.97 -3.52 5.11
C SER A 391 -6.42 -3.69 6.52
N SER A 392 -5.80 -4.84 6.80
CA SER A 392 -5.19 -5.11 8.10
C SER A 392 -3.88 -4.34 8.25
N LEU A 393 -3.08 -4.26 7.19
CA LEU A 393 -1.87 -3.44 7.15
C LEU A 393 -2.21 -1.95 7.29
N ALA A 394 -3.32 -1.49 6.69
CA ALA A 394 -3.79 -0.11 6.76
C ALA A 394 -4.05 0.39 8.19
N ILE A 395 -4.46 -0.49 9.11
CA ILE A 395 -4.63 -0.13 10.52
C ILE A 395 -3.27 0.27 11.12
N LEU A 396 -2.25 -0.57 10.90
CA LEU A 396 -0.90 -0.35 11.43
C LEU A 396 -0.23 0.86 10.77
N THR A 397 -0.37 1.02 9.44
CA THR A 397 0.28 2.12 8.71
C THR A 397 -0.32 3.47 9.10
N ASN A 398 -1.65 3.61 9.17
CA ASN A 398 -2.27 4.87 9.60
C ASN A 398 -1.94 5.21 11.05
N ALA A 399 -1.94 4.23 11.96
CA ALA A 399 -1.51 4.45 13.35
C ALA A 399 -0.07 4.96 13.42
N SER A 400 0.83 4.32 12.65
CA SER A 400 2.24 4.66 12.58
C SER A 400 2.50 6.02 11.92
N LEU A 401 1.73 6.39 10.89
CA LEU A 401 1.81 7.69 10.22
C LEU A 401 1.47 8.83 11.20
N ILE A 402 0.39 8.67 11.97
CA ILE A 402 -0.02 9.67 12.97
C ILE A 402 1.00 9.73 14.11
N ALA A 403 1.51 8.57 14.55
CA ALA A 403 2.44 8.52 15.66
C ALA A 403 3.81 9.10 15.32
N PHE A 404 4.39 8.66 14.20
CA PHE A 404 5.77 8.97 13.85
C PHE A 404 5.84 10.12 12.84
N THR A 405 5.14 10.04 11.71
CA THR A 405 5.34 11.00 10.60
C THR A 405 4.68 12.35 10.87
N SER A 406 3.53 12.35 11.55
CA SER A 406 2.80 13.56 11.91
C SER A 406 3.26 14.21 13.22
N ASP A 407 3.08 15.51 13.32
CA ASP A 407 3.34 16.30 14.54
C ASP A 407 2.19 16.30 15.54
N PHE A 408 1.12 15.56 15.28
CA PHE A 408 -0.04 15.49 16.16
C PHE A 408 0.33 15.15 17.61
N ILE A 409 1.12 14.09 17.83
CA ILE A 409 1.50 13.67 19.19
C ILE A 409 2.42 14.70 19.85
N SER A 410 3.45 15.16 19.13
CA SER A 410 4.41 16.16 19.64
C SER A 410 3.69 17.44 20.07
N LYS A 411 2.76 17.95 19.25
CA LYS A 411 1.94 19.14 19.53
C LYS A 411 1.06 18.94 20.77
N ASN A 412 0.41 17.79 20.91
CA ASN A 412 -0.44 17.50 22.07
C ASN A 412 0.37 17.34 23.35
N VAL A 413 1.50 16.61 23.32
CA VAL A 413 2.39 16.48 24.49
C VAL A 413 2.91 17.86 24.94
N TYR A 414 3.24 18.74 23.99
CA TYR A 414 3.64 20.11 24.31
C TYR A 414 2.52 20.90 24.99
N ILE A 415 1.32 20.91 24.42
CA ILE A 415 0.16 21.64 24.98
C ILE A 415 -0.15 21.19 26.40
N TRP A 416 -0.14 19.88 26.65
CA TRP A 416 -0.57 19.31 27.93
C TRP A 416 0.51 19.33 29.02
N HIS A 417 1.78 19.15 28.66
CA HIS A 417 2.84 18.95 29.65
C HIS A 417 3.86 20.10 29.73
N TYR A 418 4.15 20.77 28.61
CA TYR A 418 5.24 21.77 28.55
C TYR A 418 4.73 23.22 28.40
N SER A 419 3.51 23.43 27.92
CA SER A 419 2.94 24.77 27.72
C SER A 419 2.25 25.30 28.97
N ALA A 420 2.80 26.35 29.58
CA ALA A 420 2.21 27.00 30.75
C ALA A 420 0.81 27.61 30.47
N THR A 421 0.52 27.95 29.21
CA THR A 421 -0.76 28.56 28.81
C THR A 421 -1.70 27.59 28.11
N ARG A 422 -1.29 26.30 27.96
CA ARG A 422 -1.98 25.30 27.11
C ARG A 422 -2.20 25.78 25.67
N THR A 423 -1.31 26.63 25.15
CA THR A 423 -1.31 27.07 23.75
C THR A 423 -0.06 26.59 23.01
N LEU A 424 -0.10 26.63 21.68
CA LEU A 424 1.04 26.25 20.81
C LEU A 424 2.11 27.36 20.67
N ARG A 425 2.04 28.45 21.45
CA ARG A 425 3.08 29.50 21.42
C ARG A 425 4.41 28.92 21.86
N GLY A 426 5.47 29.16 21.10
CA GLY A 426 6.83 28.67 21.43
C GLY A 426 7.04 27.19 21.14
N PHE A 427 6.08 26.49 20.51
CA PHE A 427 6.24 25.09 20.14
C PHE A 427 7.40 24.89 19.15
N VAL A 428 7.50 25.73 18.12
CA VAL A 428 8.56 25.67 17.09
C VAL A 428 9.94 25.78 17.74
N GLU A 429 10.13 26.73 18.65
CA GLU A 429 11.39 26.93 19.36
C GLU A 429 11.75 25.77 20.29
N SER A 430 10.73 25.08 20.82
CA SER A 430 10.89 23.91 21.70
C SER A 430 11.18 22.60 20.97
N GLU A 431 10.80 22.52 19.69
CA GLU A 431 11.04 21.37 18.81
C GLU A 431 12.44 21.40 18.17
N LEU A 432 13.02 22.60 18.03
CA LEU A 432 14.32 22.82 17.39
C LEU A 432 15.47 22.81 18.41
N SER A 433 16.43 21.91 18.25
CA SER A 433 17.67 21.87 19.02
C SER A 433 18.74 22.81 18.48
N TYR A 434 19.62 23.30 19.36
CA TYR A 434 20.77 24.13 19.00
C TYR A 434 21.95 23.28 18.55
N PHE A 435 22.70 23.79 17.59
CA PHE A 435 23.96 23.22 17.10
C PHE A 435 25.04 24.31 17.00
N ASP A 436 26.24 24.02 17.52
CA ASP A 436 27.42 24.88 17.35
C ASP A 436 28.03 24.65 15.96
N THR A 437 28.17 25.71 15.16
CA THR A 437 28.60 25.65 13.75
C THR A 437 30.12 25.55 13.59
N LYS A 438 30.91 25.80 14.65
CA LYS A 438 32.38 25.71 14.62
C LYS A 438 32.94 24.43 13.98
N PRO A 439 32.50 23.20 14.34
CA PRO A 439 33.00 21.98 13.72
C PRO A 439 32.75 21.89 12.21
N MET A 440 31.68 22.51 11.70
CA MET A 440 31.39 22.52 10.26
C MET A 440 32.31 23.50 9.51
N CYS A 441 32.69 24.60 10.14
CA CYS A 441 33.59 25.60 9.56
C CYS A 441 35.08 25.21 9.63
N LEU A 442 35.48 24.35 10.57
CA LEU A 442 36.87 23.91 10.75
C LEU A 442 37.28 22.74 9.84
N ALA A 443 36.32 22.05 9.21
CA ALA A 443 36.55 20.82 8.44
C ALA A 443 37.17 21.04 7.05
N ASN A 444 37.40 22.30 6.61
CA ASN A 444 37.80 22.59 5.23
C ASN A 444 38.89 23.68 5.16
N ASN A 445 40.10 23.37 5.61
CA ASN A 445 41.25 24.30 5.47
C ASN A 445 41.88 24.30 4.07
N ASN A 446 41.49 23.40 3.15
CA ASN A 446 42.04 23.36 1.79
C ASN A 446 40.93 23.18 0.75
N SER A 447 40.85 24.14 -0.17
CA SER A 447 40.00 24.27 -1.38
C SER A 447 38.54 24.75 -1.21
N ASP A 448 38.35 25.95 -1.77
CA ASP A 448 37.14 26.63 -2.26
C ASP A 448 36.27 27.41 -1.23
N PRO A 449 35.75 28.58 -1.66
CA PRO A 449 35.56 29.73 -0.78
C PRO A 449 34.47 29.48 0.24
N ILE A 450 34.82 29.85 1.46
CA ILE A 450 33.96 30.21 2.60
C ILE A 450 32.58 30.62 2.08
N SER A 451 31.57 29.79 2.32
CA SER A 451 30.23 30.34 2.36
C SER A 451 30.27 31.48 3.37
N THR A 452 29.79 32.66 2.99
CA THR A 452 29.66 33.87 3.84
C THR A 452 28.94 33.60 5.18
N ALA A 453 28.36 32.41 5.28
CA ALA A 453 27.74 31.69 6.36
C ALA A 453 28.61 31.30 7.58
N CYS A 454 29.94 31.24 7.52
CA CYS A 454 30.76 30.91 8.72
C CYS A 454 30.85 32.02 9.80
N ASN A 455 30.21 33.18 9.57
CA ASN A 455 29.99 34.20 10.62
C ASN A 455 28.86 33.82 11.59
N ILE A 456 28.05 32.81 11.25
CA ILE A 456 26.93 32.36 12.08
C ILE A 456 27.49 31.39 13.14
N THR A 457 27.32 31.73 14.42
CA THR A 457 27.86 30.96 15.56
C THR A 457 27.03 29.74 15.97
N HIS A 458 25.75 29.71 15.58
CA HIS A 458 24.84 28.61 15.90
C HIS A 458 23.75 28.47 14.85
N CYS A 459 23.28 27.23 14.65
CA CYS A 459 22.13 26.94 13.80
C CYS A 459 21.16 26.02 14.54
N ARG A 460 19.92 25.93 14.04
CA ARG A 460 18.89 25.04 14.57
C ARG A 460 18.65 23.86 13.65
N TYR A 461 18.35 22.71 14.23
CA TYR A 461 17.89 21.52 13.52
C TYR A 461 16.79 20.83 14.30
N ARG A 462 16.03 19.99 13.61
CA ARG A 462 14.87 19.31 14.18
C ARG A 462 15.28 18.02 14.87
N ASP A 463 15.48 18.08 16.18
CA ASP A 463 15.62 16.93 17.07
C ASP A 463 15.41 17.36 18.53
N TYR A 464 15.17 16.41 19.43
CA TYR A 464 15.03 16.68 20.87
C TYR A 464 16.34 16.35 21.60
N ARG A 465 17.37 17.16 21.35
CA ARG A 465 18.70 17.02 21.96
C ARG A 465 19.04 18.20 22.87
N ASN A 466 19.90 17.93 23.84
CA ASN A 466 20.41 18.98 24.73
C ASN A 466 21.33 19.94 23.95
N PRO A 467 21.27 21.25 24.23
CA PRO A 467 22.19 22.22 23.66
C PRO A 467 23.62 22.00 24.18
N PRO A 468 24.66 22.42 23.44
CA PRO A 468 26.03 22.38 23.93
C PRO A 468 26.24 23.40 25.07
N CYS A 469 27.10 23.08 26.02
CA CYS A 469 27.31 23.90 27.22
C CYS A 469 27.95 25.25 26.86
N SER A 470 28.79 25.29 25.81
CA SER A 470 29.40 26.51 25.27
C SER A 470 28.40 27.59 24.84
N LEU A 471 27.23 27.19 24.32
CA LEU A 471 26.15 28.10 23.95
C LEU A 471 25.26 28.44 25.15
N THR A 472 25.13 27.51 26.10
CA THR A 472 24.26 27.65 27.26
C THR A 472 24.78 28.71 28.23
N GLU A 473 26.08 28.72 28.53
CA GLU A 473 26.71 29.77 29.35
C GLU A 473 26.57 31.18 28.75
N LYS A 474 26.58 31.27 27.42
CA LYS A 474 26.63 32.53 26.66
C LYS A 474 25.26 33.18 26.45
N TYR A 475 24.18 32.40 26.39
CA TYR A 475 22.82 32.88 26.07
C TYR A 475 21.79 32.65 27.19
N PHE A 476 21.94 31.62 28.03
CA PHE A 476 20.97 31.31 29.09
C PHE A 476 21.27 31.96 30.44
N SER A 477 22.43 32.60 30.62
CA SER A 477 22.77 33.41 31.79
C SER A 477 21.87 34.63 32.02
N THR A 478 21.00 34.98 31.07
CA THR A 478 20.03 36.10 31.18
C THR A 478 18.55 35.67 31.12
N LEU A 479 18.25 34.42 30.75
CA LEU A 479 16.88 33.92 30.55
C LEU A 479 16.38 33.05 31.71
N THR A 480 17.29 32.49 32.51
CA THR A 480 17.01 31.66 33.69
C THR A 480 16.25 32.43 34.78
N ASP A 481 16.32 33.76 34.82
CA ASP A 481 15.58 34.56 35.80
C ASP A 481 14.08 34.74 35.50
N LYS A 482 13.64 34.65 34.23
CA LYS A 482 12.24 34.95 33.86
C LYS A 482 11.38 33.73 33.51
N MET A 483 11.95 32.65 32.97
CA MET A 483 11.18 31.46 32.63
C MET A 483 11.19 30.36 33.70
N MET A 484 12.24 30.27 34.54
CA MET A 484 12.31 29.24 35.60
C MET A 484 11.57 29.65 36.89
N ASN A 485 11.45 30.95 37.17
CA ASN A 485 10.86 31.45 38.42
C ASN A 485 9.35 31.21 38.59
N LYS A 486 8.61 30.82 37.54
CA LYS A 486 7.16 30.55 37.67
C LYS A 486 6.81 29.08 37.94
N TYR A 487 7.72 28.15 37.62
CA TYR A 487 7.47 26.71 37.77
C TYR A 487 8.11 26.12 39.03
N TYR A 488 9.14 26.77 39.59
CA TYR A 488 9.94 26.24 40.71
C TYR A 488 9.73 26.91 42.08
N ASN A 489 8.91 27.97 42.17
CA ASN A 489 8.64 28.63 43.46
C ASN A 489 7.76 27.83 44.44
N SER A 490 7.41 26.57 44.14
CA SER A 490 6.76 25.66 45.09
C SER A 490 7.70 24.60 45.67
N VAL A 491 8.98 24.59 45.27
CA VAL A 491 9.97 23.64 45.80
C VAL A 491 11.25 24.42 46.08
N ASN A 492 11.56 24.62 47.37
CA ASN A 492 12.84 25.20 47.84
C ASN A 492 13.99 24.24 47.53
N PHE A 493 14.37 24.14 46.26
CA PHE A 493 15.54 23.39 45.82
C PHE A 493 16.57 24.39 45.29
N THR A 494 17.61 24.65 46.09
CA THR A 494 18.82 25.31 45.61
C THR A 494 19.41 24.47 44.48
N LEU A 495 19.54 25.05 43.29
CA LEU A 495 20.23 24.43 42.16
C LEU A 495 21.68 24.15 42.58
N SER A 496 21.96 22.92 43.00
CA SER A 496 23.33 22.46 43.18
C SER A 496 23.97 22.25 41.81
N ASP A 497 25.29 22.46 41.72
CA ASP A 497 26.10 22.26 40.51
C ASP A 497 25.95 20.83 39.90
N ALA A 498 25.31 19.90 40.61
CA ALA A 498 24.98 18.57 40.15
C ALA A 498 23.79 18.48 39.16
N ALA A 499 22.97 19.53 39.02
CA ALA A 499 21.85 19.55 38.06
C ALA A 499 22.22 20.12 36.67
N LEU A 500 23.30 20.89 36.58
CA LEU A 500 23.81 21.49 35.33
C LEU A 500 24.15 20.46 34.21
N PRO A 501 24.69 19.25 34.50
CA PRO A 501 24.99 18.25 33.48
C PRO A 501 23.75 17.70 32.74
N THR A 502 22.55 17.89 33.30
CA THR A 502 21.31 17.40 32.67
C THR A 502 20.69 18.40 31.69
N LEU A 503 21.12 19.67 31.74
CA LEU A 503 20.54 20.76 30.95
C LEU A 503 21.30 21.03 29.64
N CYS A 504 22.62 20.84 29.65
CA CYS A 504 23.49 20.98 28.47
C CYS A 504 24.37 19.74 28.30
N SER A 505 24.73 19.39 27.06
CA SER A 505 25.59 18.25 26.75
C SER A 505 26.37 18.54 25.48
N ASP A 506 27.70 18.55 25.58
CA ASP A 506 28.57 18.74 24.42
C ASP A 506 28.58 17.52 23.49
N ASN A 507 28.16 16.35 24.01
CA ASN A 507 27.95 15.13 23.23
C ASN A 507 26.55 15.07 22.57
N TYR A 508 25.74 16.12 22.71
CA TYR A 508 24.39 16.26 22.14
C TYR A 508 23.47 15.07 22.47
N GLU A 509 23.45 14.65 23.73
CA GLU A 509 22.57 13.57 24.19
C GLU A 509 21.08 13.93 24.03
N ARG A 510 20.24 12.90 23.90
CA ARG A 510 18.79 13.07 23.77
C ARG A 510 18.20 13.54 25.10
N ASN A 511 17.34 14.55 25.04
CA ASN A 511 16.67 15.10 26.21
C ASN A 511 15.55 14.15 26.70
N VAL A 512 15.16 14.25 27.97
CA VAL A 512 13.98 13.60 28.56
C VAL A 512 12.71 13.82 27.73
N ARG A 513 12.58 15.00 27.09
CA ARG A 513 11.45 15.28 26.16
C ARG A 513 11.33 14.27 25.04
N TRP A 514 12.47 13.83 24.48
CA TRP A 514 12.51 12.83 23.41
C TRP A 514 11.88 11.51 23.88
N TRP A 515 12.30 11.03 25.05
CA TRP A 515 11.80 9.79 25.63
C TRP A 515 10.32 9.88 25.99
N HIS A 516 9.87 11.01 26.54
CA HIS A 516 8.48 11.22 26.86
C HIS A 516 7.59 11.17 25.60
N ILE A 517 7.98 11.86 24.52
CA ILE A 517 7.26 11.82 23.25
C ILE A 517 7.26 10.41 22.65
N MET A 518 8.39 9.70 22.68
CA MET A 518 8.48 8.33 22.15
C MET A 518 7.61 7.35 22.95
N ALA A 519 7.55 7.47 24.28
CA ALA A 519 6.66 6.67 25.11
C ALA A 519 5.18 6.90 24.74
N VAL A 520 4.76 8.17 24.61
CA VAL A 520 3.39 8.51 24.21
C VAL A 520 3.06 8.02 22.80
N ARG A 521 4.02 8.07 21.86
CA ARG A 521 3.86 7.52 20.50
C ARG A 521 3.57 6.02 20.51
N VAL A 522 4.32 5.25 21.30
CA VAL A 522 4.14 3.79 21.40
C VAL A 522 2.81 3.45 22.09
N ILE A 523 2.47 4.16 23.17
CA ILE A 523 1.17 3.98 23.87
C ILE A 523 0.00 4.27 22.91
N PHE A 524 0.08 5.37 22.16
CA PHE A 524 -0.93 5.72 21.16
C PHE A 524 -1.09 4.61 20.10
N LEU A 525 0.01 4.08 19.58
CA LEU A 525 -0.02 3.01 18.58
C LEU A 525 -0.74 1.77 19.10
N ILE A 526 -0.41 1.34 20.33
CA ILE A 526 -1.04 0.18 20.96
C ILE A 526 -2.54 0.41 21.14
N ILE A 527 -2.94 1.58 21.67
CA ILE A 527 -4.35 1.90 21.90
C ILE A 527 -5.11 1.95 20.57
N PHE A 528 -4.60 2.69 19.59
CA PHE A 528 -5.22 2.85 18.27
C PHE A 528 -5.41 1.48 17.60
N GLN A 529 -4.37 0.65 17.57
CA GLN A 529 -4.42 -0.66 16.94
C GLN A 529 -5.46 -1.57 17.60
N ASN A 530 -5.46 -1.67 18.94
CA ASN A 530 -6.40 -2.54 19.65
C ASN A 530 -7.85 -2.09 19.48
N VAL A 531 -8.12 -0.77 19.55
CA VAL A 531 -9.46 -0.21 19.37
C VAL A 531 -10.00 -0.52 17.96
N VAL A 532 -9.20 -0.24 16.93
CA VAL A 532 -9.64 -0.45 15.54
C VAL A 532 -9.80 -1.94 15.22
N LEU A 533 -8.90 -2.81 15.73
CA LEU A 533 -9.04 -4.26 15.58
C LEU A 533 -10.28 -4.81 16.27
N PHE A 534 -10.60 -4.31 17.47
CA PHE A 534 -11.82 -4.70 18.18
C PHE A 534 -13.09 -4.31 17.39
N ILE A 535 -13.11 -3.08 16.83
CA ILE A 535 -14.22 -2.62 15.98
C ILE A 535 -14.33 -3.49 14.73
N LYS A 536 -13.21 -3.79 14.07
CA LYS A 536 -13.16 -4.69 12.90
C LYS A 536 -13.77 -6.06 13.21
N PHE A 537 -13.35 -6.68 14.30
CA PHE A 537 -13.87 -7.98 14.71
C PHE A 537 -15.38 -7.91 15.00
N SER A 538 -15.81 -6.85 15.69
CA SER A 538 -17.22 -6.63 16.00
C SER A 538 -18.07 -6.51 14.73
N ILE A 539 -17.61 -5.73 13.73
CA ILE A 539 -18.32 -5.55 12.45
C ILE A 539 -18.41 -6.86 11.67
N SER A 540 -17.31 -7.61 11.60
CA SER A 540 -17.28 -8.92 10.93
C SER A 540 -18.21 -9.94 11.59
N TYR A 541 -18.37 -9.86 12.92
CA TYR A 541 -19.35 -10.67 13.65
C TYR A 541 -20.81 -10.22 13.42
N LEU A 542 -21.05 -8.90 13.34
CA LEU A 542 -22.38 -8.31 13.19
C LEU A 542 -22.98 -8.49 11.79
N ILE A 543 -22.16 -8.47 10.75
CA ILE A 543 -22.61 -8.54 9.35
C ILE A 543 -22.49 -10.00 8.85
N PRO A 544 -23.60 -10.72 8.64
CA PRO A 544 -23.53 -12.07 8.09
C PRO A 544 -23.12 -12.05 6.61
N ASP A 545 -22.32 -13.04 6.21
CA ASP A 545 -21.82 -13.24 4.84
C ASP A 545 -22.92 -13.44 3.79
N LEU A 546 -24.12 -13.89 4.19
CA LEU A 546 -25.27 -14.07 3.29
C LEU A 546 -26.48 -13.31 3.83
N PRO A 547 -27.24 -12.62 2.97
CA PRO A 547 -28.50 -12.01 3.39
C PRO A 547 -29.53 -13.11 3.74
N ALA A 548 -30.31 -12.87 4.80
CA ALA A 548 -31.32 -13.82 5.27
C ALA A 548 -32.29 -14.30 4.17
N LYS A 549 -32.71 -13.40 3.27
CA LYS A 549 -33.61 -13.74 2.15
C LYS A 549 -33.05 -14.84 1.24
N VAL A 550 -31.77 -14.72 0.87
CA VAL A 550 -31.11 -15.70 -0.01
C VAL A 550 -30.86 -17.00 0.74
N ASN A 551 -30.45 -16.93 2.02
CA ASN A 551 -30.26 -18.14 2.83
C ASN A 551 -31.56 -18.96 2.95
N VAL A 552 -32.70 -18.29 3.19
CA VAL A 552 -34.02 -18.94 3.23
C VAL A 552 -34.38 -19.53 1.85
N GLN A 553 -34.09 -18.84 0.76
CA GLN A 553 -34.33 -19.36 -0.60
C GLN A 553 -33.50 -20.60 -0.90
N ILE A 554 -32.20 -20.59 -0.58
CA ILE A 554 -31.31 -21.74 -0.73
C ILE A 554 -31.84 -22.93 0.09
N GLN A 555 -32.26 -22.69 1.34
CA GLN A 555 -32.83 -23.74 2.19
C GLN A 555 -34.14 -24.30 1.60
N ARG A 556 -35.00 -23.43 1.05
CA ARG A 556 -36.24 -23.84 0.39
C ARG A 556 -35.97 -24.67 -0.86
N GLU A 557 -35.02 -24.27 -1.70
CA GLU A 557 -34.60 -25.02 -2.89
C GLU A 557 -34.07 -26.41 -2.51
N LYS A 558 -33.20 -26.49 -1.50
CA LYS A 558 -32.69 -27.77 -0.98
C LYS A 558 -33.79 -28.66 -0.41
N TYR A 559 -34.78 -28.07 0.26
CA TYR A 559 -35.93 -28.81 0.77
C TYR A 559 -36.80 -29.37 -0.37
N LEU A 560 -37.17 -28.54 -1.34
CA LEU A 560 -37.98 -28.94 -2.49
C LEU A 560 -37.27 -29.99 -3.35
N ALA A 561 -35.96 -29.85 -3.57
CA ALA A 561 -35.16 -30.83 -4.31
C ALA A 561 -35.16 -32.20 -3.62
N LYS A 562 -35.01 -32.23 -2.29
CA LYS A 562 -35.12 -33.47 -1.51
C LYS A 562 -36.52 -34.08 -1.61
N GLN A 563 -37.56 -33.26 -1.48
CA GLN A 563 -38.95 -33.71 -1.59
C GLN A 563 -39.26 -34.31 -2.97
N ALA A 564 -38.84 -33.66 -4.05
CA ALA A 564 -39.00 -34.14 -5.41
C ALA A 564 -38.26 -35.48 -5.64
N LEU A 565 -37.06 -35.63 -5.07
CA LEU A 565 -36.31 -36.88 -5.12
C LEU A 565 -37.05 -38.02 -4.38
N TYR A 566 -37.59 -37.75 -3.18
CA TYR A 566 -38.37 -38.74 -2.43
C TYR A 566 -39.62 -39.17 -3.19
N GLU A 567 -40.36 -38.22 -3.75
CA GLU A 567 -41.57 -38.48 -4.53
C GLU A 567 -41.25 -39.30 -5.79
N HIS A 568 -40.17 -38.96 -6.50
CA HIS A 568 -39.69 -39.72 -7.65
C HIS A 568 -39.34 -41.17 -7.28
N VAL A 569 -38.62 -41.38 -6.17
CA VAL A 569 -38.28 -42.73 -5.69
C VAL A 569 -39.52 -43.52 -5.29
N LEU A 570 -40.48 -42.88 -4.61
CA LEU A 570 -41.74 -43.49 -4.21
C LEU A 570 -42.57 -43.90 -5.43
N ASN A 571 -42.75 -42.99 -6.39
CA ASN A 571 -43.46 -43.25 -7.64
C ASN A 571 -42.80 -44.39 -8.43
N LYS A 572 -41.46 -44.40 -8.52
CA LYS A 572 -40.72 -45.50 -9.17
C LYS A 572 -40.96 -46.85 -8.49
N ARG A 573 -41.00 -46.91 -7.14
CA ARG A 573 -41.33 -48.13 -6.39
C ARG A 573 -42.76 -48.60 -6.65
N LEU A 574 -43.73 -47.69 -6.63
CA LEU A 574 -45.14 -48.01 -6.91
C LEU A 574 -45.33 -48.54 -8.35
N MET A 575 -44.62 -47.98 -9.33
CA MET A 575 -44.64 -48.50 -10.70
C MET A 575 -44.07 -49.92 -10.80
N MET A 576 -42.95 -50.20 -10.14
CA MET A 576 -42.38 -51.56 -10.11
C MET A 576 -43.33 -52.58 -9.47
N GLN A 577 -44.02 -52.21 -8.39
CA GLN A 577 -45.03 -53.08 -7.77
C GLN A 577 -46.23 -53.33 -8.69
N ARG A 578 -46.69 -52.31 -9.43
CA ARG A 578 -47.79 -52.46 -10.41
C ARG A 578 -47.37 -53.31 -11.60
N ALA A 579 -46.14 -53.18 -12.10
CA ALA A 579 -45.60 -54.02 -13.16
C ALA A 579 -45.45 -55.48 -12.72
N GLY A 580 -44.91 -55.73 -11.52
CA GLY A 580 -44.81 -57.07 -10.95
C GLY A 580 -46.16 -57.74 -10.70
N LYS A 581 -47.20 -56.96 -10.34
CA LYS A 581 -48.57 -57.49 -10.24
C LYS A 581 -49.18 -57.85 -11.60
N LYS A 582 -48.88 -57.07 -12.66
CA LYS A 582 -49.34 -57.38 -14.03
C LYS A 582 -48.69 -58.65 -14.57
N THR A 583 -47.39 -58.84 -14.40
CA THR A 583 -46.71 -60.07 -14.83
C THR A 583 -47.15 -61.29 -14.02
N ALA A 584 -47.42 -61.14 -12.72
CA ALA A 584 -47.99 -62.23 -11.92
C ALA A 584 -49.43 -62.60 -12.36
N SER A 585 -50.25 -61.61 -12.75
CA SER A 585 -51.58 -61.88 -13.30
C SER A 585 -51.56 -62.47 -14.71
N GLU A 586 -50.57 -62.12 -15.55
CA GLU A 586 -50.38 -62.75 -16.87
C GLU A 586 -49.93 -64.21 -16.73
N ASN A 587 -48.95 -64.50 -15.86
CA ASN A 587 -48.52 -65.88 -15.61
C ASN A 587 -49.63 -66.75 -14.99
N GLN A 588 -50.48 -66.19 -14.12
CA GLN A 588 -51.65 -66.93 -13.61
C GLN A 588 -52.71 -67.22 -14.68
N ASN A 589 -52.84 -66.36 -15.70
CA ASN A 589 -53.75 -66.60 -16.82
C ASN A 589 -53.17 -67.64 -17.80
N ASP A 590 -51.86 -67.66 -18.01
CA ASP A 590 -51.18 -68.69 -18.82
C ASP A 590 -51.22 -70.08 -18.15
N ASP A 591 -51.01 -70.15 -16.82
CA ASP A 591 -51.12 -71.39 -16.04
C ASP A 591 -52.57 -71.95 -16.01
N HIS A 592 -53.57 -71.06 -16.00
CA HIS A 592 -54.97 -71.45 -16.11
C HIS A 592 -55.35 -71.94 -17.52
N GLN A 593 -54.76 -71.39 -18.58
CA GLN A 593 -54.97 -71.90 -19.94
C GLN A 593 -54.32 -73.27 -20.17
N GLN A 594 -53.14 -73.53 -19.59
CA GLN A 594 -52.48 -74.84 -19.68
C GLN A 594 -53.18 -75.95 -18.88
N THR A 595 -53.85 -75.62 -17.76
CA THR A 595 -54.62 -76.61 -16.98
C THR A 595 -56.01 -76.92 -17.54
N SER A 596 -56.53 -76.10 -18.45
CA SER A 596 -57.81 -76.35 -19.15
C SER A 596 -57.68 -77.08 -20.51
N ALA A 597 -56.46 -77.44 -20.93
CA ALA A 597 -56.17 -78.13 -22.20
C ALA A 597 -55.69 -79.59 -22.03
N LEU A 598 -55.81 -80.14 -20.82
CA LEU A 598 -55.66 -81.56 -20.45
C LEU A 598 -56.98 -82.05 -19.86
#